data_AF-A0A954FMG5-F1
#
_entry.id   AF-A0A954FMG5-F1
#
_cell.length_a   1.000
_cell.length_b   1.000
_cell.length_c   1.000
_cell.angle_alpha   90.00
_cell.angle_beta   90.00
_cell.angle_gamma   90.00
#
_symmetry.space_group_name_H-M   'P 1'
#
loop_
_entity.id
_entity.type
_entity.pdbx_description
1 polymer ?
#
loop_
_entity_poly.entity_id
_entity_poly.type
_entity_poly.pdbx_seq_one_letter_code
_entity_poly.pdbx_strand_id
1 'polypeptide(L)'
;MNKLLVLIAAFLIVFFMMFRALPWWGSLLVITVGVVSLKWLVPFALDWIFRAPFRMKGKVLSGATVTMHEIKTIEATQISDESEDEDKTSDSQFNWYLIDVTITPQPVSTGFRHWEPGELSLIRKPATADTRDGDPAFRIASCKVFMDEGFVDDDDGAKYFGPLRLQLHAGIQPGIRNAQFLYYFERFGDLTFED
;
A
#
# COMPACT_ATOMS: atom_id res chain seq x y z
N MET A 1 16.86 -13.00 15.72
CA MET A 1 16.19 -12.78 17.02
C MET A 1 17.17 -12.60 18.18
N ASN A 2 18.21 -13.44 18.34
CA ASN A 2 19.13 -13.39 19.49
C ASN A 2 19.91 -12.07 19.66
N LYS A 3 20.31 -11.41 18.56
CA LYS A 3 21.07 -10.14 18.63
C LYS A 3 20.26 -8.98 19.24
N LEU A 4 18.95 -8.92 18.99
CA LEU A 4 18.07 -7.89 19.55
C LEU A 4 17.90 -8.08 21.06
N LEU A 5 17.69 -9.33 21.50
CA LEU A 5 17.58 -9.65 22.93
C LEU A 5 18.88 -9.32 23.68
N VAL A 6 20.05 -9.61 23.09
CA VAL A 6 21.34 -9.25 23.68
C VAL A 6 21.51 -7.73 23.77
N LEU A 7 21.11 -6.97 22.74
CA LEU A 7 21.16 -5.50 22.77
C LEU A 7 20.22 -4.91 23.82
N ILE A 8 18.99 -5.42 23.94
CA ILE A 8 18.03 -4.99 24.96
C ILE A 8 18.57 -5.30 26.36
N ALA A 9 19.10 -6.50 26.58
CA ALA A 9 19.68 -6.89 27.85
C ALA A 9 20.89 -6.02 28.22
N ALA A 10 21.80 -5.77 27.28
CA ALA A 10 22.94 -4.88 27.49
C ALA A 10 22.50 -3.45 27.81
N PHE A 11 21.49 -2.93 27.10
CA PHE A 11 20.91 -1.61 27.36
C PHE A 11 20.31 -1.52 28.77
N LEU A 12 19.52 -2.52 29.18
CA LEU A 12 18.93 -2.58 30.52
C LEU A 12 19.98 -2.66 31.63
N ILE A 13 21.07 -3.42 31.41
CA ILE A 13 22.19 -3.50 32.36
C ILE A 13 22.88 -2.14 32.51
N VAL A 14 23.21 -1.48 31.39
CA VAL A 14 23.84 -0.14 31.41
C VAL A 14 22.92 0.88 32.08
N PHE A 15 21.63 0.86 31.73
CA PHE A 15 20.61 1.72 32.33
C PHE A 15 20.55 1.51 33.86
N PHE A 16 20.46 0.26 34.32
CA PHE A 16 20.46 -0.05 35.75
C PHE A 16 21.76 0.37 36.45
N MET A 17 22.92 0.16 35.81
CA MET A 17 24.21 0.62 36.34
C MET A 17 24.26 2.14 36.48
N MET A 18 23.69 2.91 35.55
CA MET A 18 23.58 4.37 35.68
C MET A 18 22.78 4.78 36.91
N PHE A 19 21.66 4.12 37.21
CA PHE A 19 20.88 4.42 38.43
C PHE A 19 21.65 4.15 39.71
N ARG A 20 22.53 3.14 39.72
CA ARG A 20 23.34 2.83 40.90
C ARG A 20 24.53 3.78 41.07
N ALA A 21 25.08 4.29 39.98
CA ALA A 21 26.25 5.17 39.99
C ALA A 21 25.91 6.65 40.16
N LEU A 22 24.68 7.06 39.81
CA LEU A 22 24.27 8.46 39.86
C LEU A 22 23.72 8.85 41.25
N PRO A 23 23.97 10.08 41.72
CA PRO A 23 23.22 10.68 42.82
C PRO A 23 21.72 10.76 42.49
N TRP A 24 20.87 10.87 43.51
CA TRP A 24 19.41 10.88 43.36
C TRP A 24 18.88 11.93 42.36
N TRP A 25 19.52 13.10 42.25
CA TRP A 25 19.15 14.14 41.28
C TRP A 25 19.49 13.74 39.83
N GLY A 26 20.56 12.96 39.64
CA GLY A 26 20.93 12.42 38.34
C GLY A 26 19.93 11.36 37.87
N SER A 27 19.42 10.54 38.79
CA SER A 27 18.32 9.61 38.51
C SER A 27 17.06 10.34 38.03
N LEU A 28 16.70 11.47 38.65
CA LEU A 28 15.57 12.29 38.21
C LEU A 28 15.78 12.81 36.79
N LEU A 29 16.97 13.31 36.47
CA LEU A 29 17.29 13.80 35.12
C LEU A 29 17.22 12.68 34.06
N VAL A 30 17.75 11.50 34.36
CA VAL A 30 17.65 10.32 33.46
C VAL A 30 16.19 9.93 33.23
N ILE A 31 15.35 9.94 34.26
CA ILE A 31 13.91 9.66 34.12
C ILE A 31 13.25 10.72 33.23
N THR A 32 13.50 12.02 33.48
CA THR A 32 12.90 13.10 32.68
C THR A 32 13.32 13.00 31.22
N VAL A 33 14.61 12.83 30.94
CA VAL A 33 15.11 12.64 29.57
C VAL A 33 14.53 11.38 28.95
N GLY A 34 14.42 10.28 29.69
CA GLY A 34 13.83 9.03 29.23
C GLY A 34 12.36 9.21 28.82
N VAL A 35 11.55 9.86 29.66
CA VAL A 35 10.13 10.14 29.38
C VAL A 35 9.97 11.06 28.17
N VAL A 36 10.75 12.14 28.08
CA VAL A 36 10.71 13.07 26.94
C VAL A 36 11.15 12.37 25.65
N SER A 37 12.21 11.58 25.71
CA SER A 37 12.70 10.80 24.56
C SER A 37 11.67 9.77 24.12
N LEU A 38 11.00 9.09 25.06
CA LEU A 38 9.97 8.11 24.76
C LEU A 38 8.77 8.76 24.06
N LYS A 39 8.34 9.95 24.50
CA LYS A 39 7.26 10.71 23.84
C LYS A 39 7.55 10.99 22.37
N TRP A 40 8.80 11.21 22.00
CA TRP A 40 9.22 11.44 20.61
C TRP A 40 9.50 10.15 19.83
N LEU A 41 10.07 9.14 20.48
CA LEU A 41 10.52 7.91 19.83
C LEU A 41 9.38 6.91 19.61
N VAL A 42 8.39 6.87 20.50
CA VAL A 42 7.22 5.98 20.39
C VAL A 42 6.44 6.19 19.09
N PRO A 43 5.99 7.40 18.70
CA PRO A 43 5.22 7.56 17.46
C PRO A 43 6.04 7.14 16.24
N PHE A 44 7.33 7.45 16.22
CA PHE A 44 8.22 7.04 15.13
C PHE A 44 8.39 5.50 15.06
N ALA A 45 8.60 4.86 16.20
CA ALA A 45 8.77 3.41 16.28
C ALA A 45 7.47 2.67 15.95
N LEU A 46 6.32 3.14 16.46
CA LEU A 46 5.02 2.55 16.18
C LEU A 46 4.71 2.64 14.69
N ASP A 47 4.88 3.82 14.08
CA ASP A 47 4.69 4.01 12.65
C ASP A 47 5.55 3.04 11.82
N TRP A 48 6.81 2.87 12.20
CA TRP A 48 7.70 1.91 11.56
C TRP A 48 7.24 0.44 11.72
N ILE A 49 6.83 0.05 12.93
CA ILE A 49 6.36 -1.31 13.23
C ILE A 49 5.06 -1.61 12.47
N PHE A 50 4.10 -0.69 12.47
CA PHE A 50 2.83 -0.86 11.75
C PHE A 50 3.03 -0.92 10.23
N ARG A 51 4.01 -0.19 9.68
CA ARG A 51 4.31 -0.22 8.23
C ARG A 51 5.10 -1.45 7.80
N ALA A 52 5.85 -2.08 8.69
CA ALA A 52 6.69 -3.24 8.36
C ALA A 52 5.92 -4.38 7.66
N PRO A 53 4.77 -4.88 8.16
CA PRO A 53 4.03 -5.95 7.48
C PRO A 53 3.53 -5.54 6.09
N PHE A 54 3.03 -4.31 5.93
CA PHE A 54 2.56 -3.81 4.63
C PHE A 54 3.70 -3.66 3.61
N ARG A 55 4.89 -3.23 4.05
CA ARG A 55 6.09 -3.24 3.20
C ARG A 55 6.49 -4.66 2.79
N MET A 56 6.37 -5.63 3.70
CA MET A 56 6.67 -7.02 3.39
C MET A 56 5.64 -7.63 2.43
N LYS A 57 4.35 -7.32 2.59
CA LYS A 57 3.30 -7.70 1.64
C LYS A 57 3.53 -7.05 0.28
N GLY A 58 3.76 -5.74 0.24
CA GLY A 58 3.97 -4.96 -0.99
C GLY A 58 5.08 -5.53 -1.87
N LYS A 59 6.17 -5.99 -1.26
CA LYS A 59 7.34 -6.55 -1.95
C LYS A 59 7.04 -7.67 -2.95
N VAL A 60 5.91 -8.36 -2.84
CA VAL A 60 5.50 -9.39 -3.82
C VAL A 60 5.37 -8.82 -5.24
N LEU A 61 4.99 -7.55 -5.39
CA LEU A 61 4.88 -6.86 -6.68
C LEU A 61 6.06 -5.90 -6.94
N SER A 62 7.14 -5.98 -6.16
CA SER A 62 8.32 -5.16 -6.39
C SER A 62 8.96 -5.51 -7.74
N GLY A 63 8.99 -4.54 -8.65
CA GLY A 63 9.48 -4.74 -10.02
C GLY A 63 8.57 -5.63 -10.88
N ALA A 64 7.30 -5.79 -10.51
CA ALA A 64 6.33 -6.50 -11.35
C ALA A 64 6.23 -5.86 -12.74
N THR A 65 6.05 -6.71 -13.75
CA THR A 65 5.84 -6.27 -15.13
C THR A 65 4.36 -6.21 -15.41
N VAL A 66 3.95 -5.21 -16.19
CA VAL A 66 2.57 -5.01 -16.61
C VAL A 66 2.46 -5.17 -18.11
N THR A 67 1.56 -6.06 -18.53
CA THR A 67 1.19 -6.25 -19.94
C THR A 67 -0.21 -5.68 -20.13
N MET A 68 -0.32 -4.57 -20.84
CA MET A 68 -1.60 -3.96 -21.18
C MET A 68 -2.26 -4.72 -22.33
N HIS A 69 -3.53 -5.08 -22.18
CA HIS A 69 -4.31 -5.70 -23.25
C HIS A 69 -5.25 -4.68 -23.89
N GLU A 70 -6.00 -3.93 -23.09
CA GLU A 70 -6.98 -2.96 -23.58
C GLU A 70 -7.23 -1.87 -22.54
N ILE A 71 -7.43 -0.64 -23.00
CA ILE A 71 -7.97 0.46 -22.21
C ILE A 71 -9.16 1.01 -22.98
N LYS A 72 -10.35 0.96 -22.39
CA LYS A 72 -11.59 1.39 -23.03
C LYS A 72 -12.29 2.43 -22.18
N THR A 73 -12.57 3.60 -22.75
CA THR A 73 -13.40 4.61 -22.10
C THR A 73 -14.85 4.14 -22.01
N ILE A 74 -15.48 4.35 -20.86
CA ILE A 74 -16.87 3.96 -20.60
C ILE A 74 -17.64 5.12 -19.96
N GLU A 75 -18.95 5.17 -20.19
CA GLU A 75 -19.81 6.20 -19.62
C GLU A 75 -20.15 5.89 -18.16
N ALA A 76 -20.18 6.92 -17.31
CA ALA A 76 -20.39 6.81 -15.86
C ALA A 76 -21.72 6.11 -15.47
N THR A 77 -22.72 6.13 -16.34
CA THR A 77 -24.08 5.62 -16.07
C THR A 77 -24.16 4.10 -15.89
N GLN A 78 -23.11 3.33 -16.21
CA GLN A 78 -23.13 1.87 -16.09
C GLN A 78 -22.73 1.33 -14.71
N ILE A 79 -22.46 2.20 -13.73
CA ILE A 79 -22.16 1.80 -12.35
C ILE A 79 -23.50 1.50 -11.66
N SER A 80 -23.85 0.23 -11.55
CA SER A 80 -25.10 -0.21 -10.90
C SER A 80 -25.10 0.16 -9.41
N ASP A 81 -26.14 0.90 -9.02
CA ASP A 81 -26.50 1.46 -7.70
C ASP A 81 -26.62 0.45 -6.51
N GLU A 82 -25.90 -0.66 -6.48
CA GLU A 82 -26.05 -1.67 -5.41
C GLU A 82 -25.17 -1.45 -4.16
N SER A 83 -24.42 -0.34 -4.07
CA SER A 83 -23.67 0.01 -2.85
C SER A 83 -24.35 1.17 -2.12
N GLU A 84 -25.17 0.84 -1.11
CA GLU A 84 -25.96 1.78 -0.28
C GLU A 84 -25.13 2.59 0.75
N ASP A 85 -23.80 2.66 0.63
CA ASP A 85 -22.96 3.34 1.64
C ASP A 85 -22.52 4.76 1.24
N GLU A 86 -22.70 5.65 2.22
CA GLU A 86 -22.83 7.10 2.16
C GLU A 86 -21.52 7.88 1.88
N ASP A 87 -20.99 7.84 0.66
CA ASP A 87 -20.01 8.85 0.23
C ASP A 87 -20.26 9.26 -1.23
N LYS A 88 -21.31 10.07 -1.43
CA LYS A 88 -21.66 10.72 -2.71
C LYS A 88 -20.63 11.81 -3.07
N THR A 89 -19.36 11.47 -3.20
CA THR A 89 -18.46 12.25 -4.04
C THR A 89 -19.00 12.13 -5.47
N SER A 90 -19.35 13.27 -6.09
CA SER A 90 -20.10 13.25 -7.35
C SER A 90 -19.29 12.54 -8.44
N ASP A 91 -19.74 11.37 -8.88
CA ASP A 91 -19.07 10.56 -9.93
C ASP A 91 -18.88 11.29 -11.27
N SER A 92 -19.55 12.44 -11.44
CA SER A 92 -19.35 13.38 -12.54
C SER A 92 -17.95 14.01 -12.62
N GLN A 93 -17.09 13.77 -11.63
CA GLN A 93 -15.72 14.29 -11.58
C GLN A 93 -14.68 13.38 -12.23
N PHE A 94 -15.06 12.19 -12.70
CA PHE A 94 -14.12 11.21 -13.23
C PHE A 94 -14.44 10.82 -14.69
N ASN A 95 -13.40 10.65 -15.48
CA ASN A 95 -13.44 9.89 -16.73
C ASN A 95 -13.26 8.40 -16.37
N TRP A 96 -14.21 7.56 -16.77
CA TRP A 96 -14.21 6.15 -16.42
C TRP A 96 -13.59 5.29 -17.52
N TYR A 97 -12.75 4.36 -17.10
CA TYR A 97 -12.01 3.45 -17.97
C TYR A 97 -12.17 2.01 -17.51
N LEU A 98 -12.29 1.11 -18.48
CA LEU A 98 -12.13 -0.32 -18.31
C LEU A 98 -10.71 -0.70 -18.75
N ILE A 99 -9.89 -1.17 -17.81
CA ILE A 99 -8.47 -1.46 -18.02
C ILE A 99 -8.28 -2.97 -17.92
N ASP A 100 -7.96 -3.62 -19.03
CA ASP A 100 -7.61 -5.05 -19.09
C ASP A 100 -6.09 -5.20 -19.11
N VAL A 101 -5.57 -5.86 -18.08
CA VAL A 101 -4.14 -5.88 -17.80
C VAL A 101 -3.69 -7.21 -17.20
N THR A 102 -2.50 -7.68 -17.54
CA THR A 102 -1.83 -8.76 -16.81
C THR A 102 -0.68 -8.22 -15.99
N ILE A 103 -0.69 -8.53 -14.69
CA ILE A 103 0.38 -8.20 -13.76
C ILE A 103 1.20 -9.46 -13.53
N THR A 104 2.51 -9.38 -13.77
CA THR A 104 3.46 -10.49 -13.59
C THR A 104 4.47 -10.14 -12.50
N PRO A 105 4.34 -10.73 -11.29
CA PRO A 105 5.32 -10.60 -10.22
C PRO A 105 6.68 -11.15 -10.64
N GLN A 106 7.76 -10.59 -10.08
CA GLN A 106 9.09 -11.16 -10.25
C GLN A 106 9.23 -12.46 -9.42
N PRO A 107 10.00 -13.46 -9.88
CA PRO A 107 10.27 -14.65 -9.09
C PRO A 107 11.03 -14.29 -7.81
N VAL A 108 10.43 -14.58 -6.64
CA VAL A 108 11.08 -14.39 -5.33
C VAL A 108 11.31 -15.73 -4.63
N SER A 109 12.54 -15.94 -4.16
CA SER A 109 12.92 -17.19 -3.47
C SER A 109 12.39 -17.27 -2.04
N THR A 110 12.18 -16.13 -1.37
CA THR A 110 11.73 -16.04 0.03
C THR A 110 10.72 -14.91 0.22
N GLY A 111 9.91 -14.97 1.28
CA GLY A 111 8.92 -13.94 1.62
C GLY A 111 7.50 -14.24 1.12
N PHE A 112 6.65 -13.21 1.10
CA PHE A 112 5.29 -13.29 0.58
C PHE A 112 5.32 -13.54 -0.94
N ARG A 113 4.48 -14.46 -1.39
CA ARG A 113 4.33 -14.82 -2.81
C ARG A 113 2.91 -14.65 -3.34
N HIS A 114 1.97 -14.41 -2.43
CA HIS A 114 0.58 -14.15 -2.78
C HIS A 114 0.28 -12.67 -2.66
N TRP A 115 -0.67 -12.19 -3.45
CA TRP A 115 -1.14 -10.82 -3.48
C TRP A 115 -2.63 -10.73 -3.74
N GLU A 116 -3.22 -9.59 -3.41
CA GLU A 116 -4.67 -9.36 -3.34
C GLU A 116 -5.02 -8.24 -4.36
N PRO A 117 -5.75 -8.51 -5.46
CA PRO A 117 -6.05 -7.53 -6.49
C PRO A 117 -6.83 -6.31 -5.98
N GLY A 118 -7.74 -6.52 -5.03
CA GLY A 118 -8.48 -5.43 -4.36
C GLY A 118 -7.61 -4.40 -3.63
N GLU A 119 -6.35 -4.71 -3.32
CA GLU A 119 -5.40 -3.80 -2.66
C GLU A 119 -4.55 -2.99 -3.66
N LEU A 120 -4.82 -3.13 -4.96
CA LEU A 120 -4.22 -2.28 -5.98
C LEU A 120 -4.79 -0.87 -5.93
N SER A 121 -3.96 0.10 -6.27
CA SER A 121 -4.34 1.50 -6.43
C SER A 121 -3.65 2.09 -7.64
N LEU A 122 -4.16 3.23 -8.10
CA LEU A 122 -3.51 4.05 -9.12
C LEU A 122 -3.04 5.36 -8.50
N ILE A 123 -1.89 5.84 -8.97
CA ILE A 123 -1.30 7.11 -8.55
C ILE A 123 -0.78 7.91 -9.75
N ARG A 124 -0.70 9.24 -9.61
CA ARG A 124 -0.13 10.11 -10.65
C ARG A 124 1.34 9.78 -10.86
N LYS A 125 1.80 9.93 -12.10
CA LYS A 125 3.22 9.90 -12.47
C LYS A 125 3.70 11.31 -12.88
N PRO A 126 4.73 11.89 -12.23
CA PRO A 126 5.52 11.35 -11.13
C PRO A 126 4.74 11.34 -9.80
N ALA A 127 4.98 10.32 -8.99
CA ALA A 127 4.30 10.19 -7.70
C ALA A 127 4.84 11.19 -6.67
N THR A 128 3.94 11.77 -5.88
CA THR A 128 4.31 12.65 -4.76
C THR A 128 4.82 11.80 -3.58
N ALA A 129 5.43 12.47 -2.60
CA ALA A 129 6.02 11.79 -1.43
C ALA A 129 4.98 11.13 -0.51
N ASP A 130 3.70 11.53 -0.63
CA ASP A 130 2.64 11.11 0.30
C ASP A 130 1.40 10.58 -0.41
N THR A 131 1.56 9.54 -1.22
CA THR A 131 0.44 8.80 -1.86
C THR A 131 0.08 7.53 -1.08
N ARG A 132 0.28 7.54 0.25
CA ARG A 132 0.12 6.35 1.11
C ARG A 132 -1.33 5.91 1.22
N ASP A 133 -2.23 6.87 1.26
CA ASP A 133 -3.67 6.66 1.39
C ASP A 133 -4.35 6.63 0.00
N GLY A 134 -3.58 6.30 -1.04
CA GLY A 134 -3.97 6.45 -2.44
C GLY A 134 -3.75 7.87 -2.97
N ASP A 135 -4.13 8.09 -4.22
CA ASP A 135 -4.20 9.41 -4.84
C ASP A 135 -5.69 9.68 -5.14
N PRO A 136 -6.30 10.73 -4.55
CA PRO A 136 -7.74 11.00 -4.69
C PRO A 136 -8.15 11.31 -6.13
N ALA A 137 -7.18 11.45 -7.03
CA ALA A 137 -7.42 11.61 -8.46
C ALA A 137 -7.79 10.32 -9.19
N PHE A 138 -7.69 9.18 -8.52
CA PHE A 138 -8.07 7.89 -9.04
C PHE A 138 -9.02 7.18 -8.09
N ARG A 139 -9.90 6.38 -8.65
CA ARG A 139 -10.80 5.49 -7.92
C ARG A 139 -10.89 4.18 -8.67
N ILE A 140 -10.66 3.05 -8.01
CA ILE A 140 -10.98 1.74 -8.59
C ILE A 140 -12.34 1.35 -8.02
N ALA A 141 -13.37 1.34 -8.88
CA ALA A 141 -14.73 0.98 -8.49
C ALA A 141 -14.93 -0.53 -8.43
N SER A 142 -14.26 -1.28 -9.31
CA SER A 142 -14.27 -2.74 -9.26
C SER A 142 -13.00 -3.32 -9.86
N CYS A 143 -12.67 -4.53 -9.40
CA CYS A 143 -11.59 -5.35 -9.90
C CYS A 143 -12.14 -6.75 -10.15
N LYS A 144 -12.04 -7.21 -11.40
CA LYS A 144 -12.39 -8.57 -11.79
C LYS A 144 -11.13 -9.35 -12.14
N VAL A 145 -11.08 -10.62 -11.77
CA VAL A 145 -9.97 -11.54 -12.07
C VAL A 145 -10.37 -12.44 -13.23
N PHE A 146 -9.45 -12.71 -14.15
CA PHE A 146 -9.69 -13.67 -15.22
C PHE A 146 -9.43 -15.09 -14.71
N MET A 147 -10.50 -15.88 -14.59
CA MET A 147 -10.47 -17.26 -14.10
C MET A 147 -11.18 -18.17 -15.10
N ASP A 148 -10.61 -19.34 -15.35
CA ASP A 148 -11.09 -20.32 -16.34
C ASP A 148 -11.24 -19.71 -17.74
N GLU A 149 -12.44 -19.23 -18.09
CA GLU A 149 -12.79 -18.69 -19.41
C GLU A 149 -13.34 -17.26 -19.37
N GLY A 150 -13.35 -16.58 -18.21
CA GLY A 150 -13.96 -15.26 -18.10
C GLY A 150 -13.51 -14.41 -16.91
N PHE A 151 -13.97 -13.16 -16.90
CA PHE A 151 -13.77 -12.24 -15.78
C PHE A 151 -14.85 -12.45 -14.73
N VAL A 152 -14.42 -12.76 -13.51
CA VAL A 152 -15.28 -12.89 -12.33
C VAL A 152 -14.90 -11.82 -11.31
N ASP A 153 -15.86 -11.37 -10.51
CA ASP A 153 -15.59 -10.44 -9.43
C ASP A 153 -14.57 -11.05 -8.45
N ASP A 154 -13.63 -10.22 -7.97
CA ASP A 154 -12.65 -10.64 -6.97
C ASP A 154 -13.39 -10.90 -5.64
N ASP A 155 -13.24 -12.10 -5.09
CA ASP A 155 -13.75 -12.41 -3.76
C ASP A 155 -12.91 -11.62 -2.75
N ASP A 156 -13.54 -10.79 -1.93
CA ASP A 156 -12.82 -9.93 -0.98
C ASP A 156 -11.86 -10.74 -0.09
N GLY A 157 -10.57 -10.37 -0.12
CA GLY A 157 -9.48 -11.06 0.58
C GLY A 157 -8.91 -12.30 -0.12
N ALA A 158 -9.31 -12.60 -1.36
CA ALA A 158 -8.73 -13.67 -2.16
C ALA A 158 -7.26 -13.39 -2.50
N LYS A 159 -6.44 -14.46 -2.46
CA LYS A 159 -4.98 -14.38 -2.55
C LYS A 159 -4.48 -15.18 -3.74
N TYR A 160 -3.81 -14.50 -4.66
CA TYR A 160 -3.36 -15.08 -5.92
C TYR A 160 -1.84 -15.18 -5.96
N PHE A 161 -1.34 -16.21 -6.62
CA PHE A 161 0.09 -16.46 -6.81
C PHE A 161 0.46 -16.30 -8.29
N GLY A 162 1.57 -15.59 -8.55
CA GLY A 162 2.13 -15.48 -9.90
C GLY A 162 1.38 -14.49 -10.80
N PRO A 163 1.49 -14.64 -12.13
CA PRO A 163 0.83 -13.78 -13.10
C PRO A 163 -0.69 -13.84 -12.98
N LEU A 164 -1.35 -12.69 -13.04
CA LEU A 164 -2.80 -12.59 -12.98
C LEU A 164 -3.31 -11.55 -13.97
N ARG A 165 -4.33 -11.90 -14.75
CA ARG A 165 -5.04 -10.96 -15.63
C ARG A 165 -6.24 -10.39 -14.89
N LEU A 166 -6.35 -9.08 -14.94
CA LEU A 166 -7.32 -8.26 -14.24
C LEU A 166 -8.08 -7.40 -15.23
N GLN A 167 -9.34 -7.13 -14.92
CA GLN A 167 -10.13 -6.07 -15.52
C GLN A 167 -10.52 -5.09 -14.42
N LEU A 168 -9.98 -3.87 -14.52
CA LEU A 168 -10.20 -2.81 -13.54
C LEU A 168 -11.18 -1.80 -14.11
N HIS A 169 -12.19 -1.46 -13.33
CA HIS A 169 -13.03 -0.30 -13.59
C HIS A 169 -12.48 0.87 -12.79
N ALA A 170 -11.82 1.81 -13.46
CA ALA A 170 -11.12 2.92 -12.83
C ALA A 170 -11.66 4.27 -13.28
N GLY A 171 -12.02 5.12 -12.31
CA GLY A 171 -12.32 6.53 -12.49
C GLY A 171 -11.06 7.36 -12.35
N ILE A 172 -10.82 8.29 -13.28
CA ILE A 172 -9.62 9.12 -13.34
C ILE A 172 -10.03 10.58 -13.51
N GLN A 173 -9.48 11.48 -12.71
CA GLN A 173 -9.78 12.91 -12.85
C GLN A 173 -9.38 13.43 -14.24
N PRO A 174 -10.21 14.28 -14.88
CA PRO A 174 -9.91 14.88 -16.16
C PRO A 174 -8.54 15.57 -16.20
N GLY A 175 -7.84 15.43 -17.32
CA GLY A 175 -6.51 16.04 -17.54
C GLY A 175 -5.34 15.21 -17.02
N ILE A 176 -5.57 14.08 -16.35
CA ILE A 176 -4.51 13.14 -15.97
C ILE A 176 -4.34 12.09 -17.05
N ARG A 177 -3.19 12.14 -17.73
CA ARG A 177 -2.86 11.19 -18.80
C ARG A 177 -1.93 10.06 -18.39
N ASN A 178 -1.20 10.23 -17.29
CA ASN A 178 -0.19 9.27 -16.86
C ASN A 178 -0.46 8.81 -15.43
N ALA A 179 -0.57 7.51 -15.27
CA ALA A 179 -0.68 6.87 -13.96
C ALA A 179 0.34 5.74 -13.81
N GLN A 180 0.43 5.23 -12.61
CA GLN A 180 1.23 4.07 -12.26
C GLN A 180 0.48 3.22 -11.24
N PHE A 181 0.67 1.91 -11.27
CA PHE A 181 0.13 1.06 -10.21
C PHE A 181 0.89 1.26 -8.90
N LEU A 182 0.13 1.23 -7.81
CA LEU A 182 0.62 1.19 -6.45
C LEU A 182 0.06 -0.05 -5.76
N TYR A 183 0.92 -0.82 -5.12
CA TYR A 183 0.54 -1.92 -4.24
C TYR A 183 1.26 -1.76 -2.92
N TYR A 184 0.53 -1.28 -1.90
CA TYR A 184 1.07 -0.74 -0.65
C TYR A 184 2.16 0.33 -0.87
N PHE A 185 3.43 -0.06 -0.95
CA PHE A 185 4.58 0.83 -1.12
C PHE A 185 5.32 0.61 -2.44
N GLU A 186 4.97 -0.42 -3.19
CA GLU A 186 5.64 -0.77 -4.44
C GLU A 186 4.91 -0.10 -5.60
N ARG A 187 5.69 0.60 -6.43
CA ARG A 187 5.22 1.29 -7.63
C ARG A 187 5.74 0.55 -8.85
N PHE A 188 4.87 0.25 -9.79
CA PHE A 188 5.23 -0.52 -10.99
C PHE A 188 4.20 -0.26 -12.09
N GLY A 189 4.53 -0.60 -13.33
CA GLY A 189 3.59 -0.54 -14.46
C GLY A 189 3.06 0.86 -14.77
N ASP A 190 3.56 1.46 -15.84
CA ASP A 190 3.06 2.76 -16.27
C ASP A 190 1.80 2.60 -17.13
N LEU A 191 0.85 3.51 -16.93
CA LEU A 191 -0.38 3.61 -17.70
C LEU A 191 -0.44 4.97 -18.39
N THR A 192 -0.89 4.96 -19.64
CA THR A 192 -1.15 6.17 -20.41
C THR A 192 -2.57 6.13 -20.94
N PHE A 193 -3.32 7.20 -20.69
CA PHE A 193 -4.70 7.35 -21.13
C PHE A 193 -4.77 8.34 -22.29
N GLU A 194 -5.67 8.05 -23.22
CA GLU A 194 -6.03 8.97 -24.29
C GLU A 194 -7.13 9.93 -23.80
N ASP A 195 -7.08 11.16 -24.30
CA ASP A 195 -8.06 12.22 -24.01
C ASP A 195 -9.36 12.03 -24.82
#